data_AF-A0A3G2E8M9-F1
#
_entry.id   AF-A0A3G2E8M9-F1
#
_cell.length_a   1.000
_cell.length_b   1.000
_cell.length_c   1.000
_cell.angle_alpha   90.00
_cell.angle_beta   90.00
_cell.angle_gamma   90.00
#
_symmetry.space_group_name_H-M   'P 1'
#
loop_
_entity.id
_entity.type
_entity.pdbx_description
1 polymer ?
#
loop_
_entity_poly.entity_id
_entity_poly.type
_entity_poly.pdbx_seq_one_letter_code
_entity_poly.pdbx_strand_id
1 'polypeptide(L)'
;MLCLSLPAAAQKQAACPYAAWKSGFKGDARAQATCLLRPVKLYARLGDSAPLPAFLAAHVGQRTGIAPVALRAWLAQQSISEADAGGAVDAPLSRAVGRLAAPMARYFVIHDTSYPNFLLETIPDHINDASWDFNDFSLHNPALGGGPKGHVYVNRLGDSLAVRDFGTAGYASKLEKDKPSLTGLFLHVELVQPRNSVPGGGKGNDGLAPDPGFTPAQYDRLALLYIAASVRKGTWLIPAFHAVLDTGFANGHDDPQNFSLEQWDAALSHLSAVMTGAHASN
;
A
#
# COMPACT_ATOMS: atom_id res chain seq x y z
N MET A 1 -38.29 9.96 37.42
CA MET A 1 -37.31 8.93 37.03
C MET A 1 -36.55 9.46 35.82
N LEU A 2 -35.30 9.91 36.00
CA LEU A 2 -34.41 10.23 34.88
C LEU A 2 -33.66 8.96 34.49
N CYS A 3 -33.90 8.44 33.29
CA CYS A 3 -33.02 7.45 32.68
C CYS A 3 -31.77 8.16 32.16
N LEU A 4 -30.67 8.01 32.88
CA LEU A 4 -29.34 8.35 32.38
C LEU A 4 -28.97 7.33 31.29
N SER A 5 -29.00 7.75 30.02
CA SER A 5 -28.40 7.00 28.92
C SER A 5 -26.90 6.89 29.16
N LEU A 6 -26.41 5.67 29.38
CA LEU A 6 -24.97 5.40 29.42
C LEU A 6 -24.35 5.76 28.07
N PRO A 7 -23.13 6.34 28.04
CA PRO A 7 -22.43 6.59 26.80
C PRO A 7 -22.19 5.24 26.10
N ALA A 8 -22.55 5.16 24.82
CA ALA A 8 -22.21 4.01 23.99
C ALA A 8 -20.69 3.81 24.08
N ALA A 9 -20.25 2.70 24.69
CA ALA A 9 -18.86 2.28 24.61
C ALA A 9 -18.51 2.20 23.12
N ALA A 10 -17.55 3.02 22.67
CA ALA A 10 -17.03 2.92 21.32
C ALA A 10 -16.57 1.48 21.11
N GLN A 11 -17.32 0.73 20.30
CA GLN A 11 -17.07 -0.67 20.04
C GLN A 11 -15.64 -0.76 19.49
N LYS A 12 -14.74 -1.44 20.23
CA LYS A 12 -13.38 -1.69 19.73
C LYS A 12 -13.53 -2.37 18.37
N GLN A 13 -13.06 -1.70 17.31
CA GLN A 13 -13.14 -2.23 15.96
C GLN A 13 -12.42 -3.57 15.91
N ALA A 14 -13.06 -4.58 15.32
CA ALA A 14 -12.45 -5.90 15.21
C ALA A 14 -11.26 -5.84 14.25
N ALA A 15 -10.07 -6.16 14.76
CA ALA A 15 -8.86 -6.32 13.96
C ALA A 15 -8.94 -7.60 13.11
N CYS A 16 -8.19 -7.64 12.01
CA CYS A 16 -8.03 -8.87 11.24
C CYS A 16 -7.39 -9.96 12.10
N PRO A 17 -7.93 -11.19 12.14
CA PRO A 17 -7.46 -12.21 13.08
C PRO A 17 -6.01 -12.62 12.77
N TYR A 18 -5.07 -12.18 13.58
CA TYR A 18 -3.66 -12.54 13.46
C TYR A 18 -3.42 -13.99 13.93
N ALA A 19 -2.62 -14.73 13.17
CA ALA A 19 -2.19 -16.10 13.40
C ALA A 19 -0.68 -16.15 13.60
N ALA A 20 -0.22 -15.94 14.84
CA ALA A 20 1.18 -15.81 15.20
C ALA A 20 2.08 -16.96 14.72
N TRP A 21 1.59 -18.19 14.75
CA TRP A 21 2.33 -19.37 14.30
C TRP A 21 2.60 -19.38 12.78
N LYS A 22 1.73 -18.74 11.98
CA LYS A 22 1.90 -18.58 10.54
C LYS A 22 2.75 -17.37 10.15
N SER A 23 3.15 -16.53 11.11
CA SER A 23 3.62 -15.16 10.86
C SER A 23 2.71 -14.47 9.84
N GLY A 24 1.44 -14.29 10.19
CA GLY A 24 0.43 -13.81 9.25
C GLY A 24 -0.98 -13.83 9.81
N PHE A 25 -1.99 -13.73 8.93
CA PHE A 25 -3.40 -13.67 9.32
C PHE A 25 -4.12 -15.02 9.10
N LYS A 26 -5.27 -15.21 9.75
CA LYS A 26 -6.12 -16.41 9.58
C LYS A 26 -6.81 -16.40 8.22
N GLY A 27 -7.12 -17.59 7.71
CA GLY A 27 -7.77 -17.78 6.40
C GLY A 27 -6.79 -18.04 5.26
N ASP A 28 -7.33 -18.28 4.07
CA ASP A 28 -6.56 -18.30 2.82
C ASP A 28 -6.16 -16.88 2.39
N ALA A 29 -5.38 -16.75 1.31
CA ALA A 29 -4.87 -15.46 0.85
C ALA A 29 -6.00 -14.46 0.51
N ARG A 30 -7.08 -14.94 -0.10
CA ARG A 30 -8.26 -14.14 -0.47
C ARG A 30 -9.00 -13.63 0.76
N ALA A 31 -9.25 -14.49 1.75
CA ALA A 31 -9.88 -14.13 3.01
C ALA A 31 -9.03 -13.13 3.80
N GLN A 32 -7.70 -13.28 3.77
CA GLN A 32 -6.78 -12.31 4.37
C GLN A 32 -6.89 -10.95 3.67
N ALA A 33 -6.78 -10.89 2.34
CA ALA A 33 -6.92 -9.64 1.59
C ALA A 33 -8.28 -8.97 1.79
N THR A 34 -9.37 -9.75 1.80
CA THR A 34 -10.75 -9.27 2.06
C THR A 34 -10.85 -8.54 3.41
N CYS A 35 -10.15 -9.04 4.43
CA CYS A 35 -10.10 -8.37 5.72
C CYS A 35 -9.15 -7.15 5.71
N LEU A 36 -7.98 -7.30 5.08
CA LEU A 36 -6.90 -6.31 5.10
C LEU A 36 -7.13 -5.10 4.20
N LEU A 37 -8.09 -5.17 3.27
CA LEU A 37 -8.49 -4.09 2.36
C LEU A 37 -9.81 -3.42 2.77
N ARG A 38 -10.15 -3.43 4.06
CA ARG A 38 -11.33 -2.72 4.56
C ARG A 38 -11.19 -1.22 4.35
N PRO A 39 -12.23 -0.52 3.85
CA PRO A 39 -12.16 0.93 3.58
C PRO A 39 -11.67 1.71 4.80
N VAL A 40 -10.73 2.62 4.59
CA VAL A 40 -10.20 3.45 5.68
C VAL A 40 -11.01 4.73 5.78
N LYS A 41 -11.34 5.12 7.01
CA LYS A 41 -12.08 6.31 7.39
C LYS A 41 -11.25 7.10 8.40
N LEU A 42 -11.59 8.37 8.51
CA LEU A 42 -11.03 9.34 9.45
C LEU A 42 -10.76 8.74 10.86
N TYR A 43 -9.56 9.01 11.38
CA TYR A 43 -9.10 8.59 12.72
C TYR A 43 -9.05 7.08 12.93
N ALA A 44 -8.45 6.38 11.98
CA ALA A 44 -8.21 4.93 11.99
C ALA A 44 -9.51 4.12 12.15
N ARG A 45 -10.61 4.70 11.65
CA ARG A 45 -11.89 4.00 11.57
C ARG A 45 -11.89 3.18 10.30
N LEU A 46 -12.47 2.00 10.36
CA LEU A 46 -12.58 1.09 9.23
C LEU A 46 -14.05 0.94 8.85
N GLY A 47 -14.29 0.91 7.55
CA GLY A 47 -15.54 0.44 6.98
C GLY A 47 -15.74 -1.06 7.17
N ASP A 48 -16.91 -1.51 6.76
CA ASP A 48 -17.20 -2.93 6.70
C ASP A 48 -16.34 -3.61 5.63
N SER A 49 -16.07 -4.90 5.83
CA SER A 49 -15.44 -5.70 4.78
C SER A 49 -16.43 -5.93 3.64
N ALA A 50 -15.94 -5.82 2.42
CA ALA A 50 -16.68 -6.10 1.20
C ALA A 50 -15.96 -7.18 0.39
N PRO A 51 -16.67 -7.91 -0.49
CA PRO A 51 -16.01 -8.80 -1.44
C PRO A 51 -14.93 -8.07 -2.24
N LEU A 52 -13.82 -8.77 -2.51
CA LEU A 52 -12.78 -8.23 -3.38
C LEU A 52 -13.33 -8.03 -4.82
N PRO A 53 -12.90 -6.97 -5.52
CA PRO A 53 -13.11 -6.84 -6.96
C PRO A 53 -12.55 -8.03 -7.76
N ALA A 54 -12.99 -8.16 -9.01
CA ALA A 54 -12.88 -9.39 -9.77
C ALA A 54 -11.44 -9.89 -9.96
N PHE A 55 -10.50 -8.99 -10.31
CA PHE A 55 -9.12 -9.40 -10.53
C PHE A 55 -8.49 -9.88 -9.23
N LEU A 56 -8.57 -9.10 -8.15
CA LEU A 56 -8.04 -9.46 -6.84
C LEU A 56 -8.67 -10.76 -6.29
N ALA A 57 -9.98 -10.92 -6.44
CA ALA A 57 -10.70 -12.11 -5.99
C ALA A 57 -10.21 -13.40 -6.68
N ALA A 58 -9.85 -13.32 -7.96
CA ALA A 58 -9.38 -14.44 -8.76
C ALA A 58 -7.89 -14.73 -8.58
N HIS A 59 -7.06 -13.71 -8.32
CA HIS A 59 -5.61 -13.83 -8.44
C HIS A 59 -4.85 -13.89 -7.11
N VAL A 60 -5.30 -13.24 -6.05
CA VAL A 60 -4.54 -13.17 -4.78
C VAL A 60 -4.16 -14.57 -4.26
N GLY A 61 -2.86 -14.79 -4.03
CA GLY A 61 -2.29 -16.06 -3.59
C GLY A 61 -2.09 -17.11 -4.70
N GLN A 62 -2.58 -16.87 -5.92
CA GLN A 62 -2.36 -17.75 -7.07
C GLN A 62 -1.00 -17.48 -7.72
N ARG A 63 -0.54 -18.38 -8.59
CA ARG A 63 0.63 -18.14 -9.44
C ARG A 63 0.36 -16.96 -10.38
N THR A 64 1.38 -16.14 -10.62
CA THR A 64 1.23 -14.95 -11.48
C THR A 64 1.03 -15.29 -12.94
N GLY A 65 1.69 -16.34 -13.44
CA GLY A 65 1.73 -16.66 -14.87
C GLY A 65 2.55 -15.68 -15.72
N ILE A 66 3.07 -14.60 -15.13
CA ILE A 66 3.94 -13.61 -15.77
C ILE A 66 5.39 -14.03 -15.53
N ALA A 67 6.15 -14.27 -16.60
CA ALA A 67 7.56 -14.57 -16.51
C ALA A 67 8.38 -13.30 -16.23
N PRO A 68 9.44 -13.35 -15.40
CA PRO A 68 10.30 -12.20 -15.13
C PRO A 68 10.86 -11.53 -16.41
N VAL A 69 11.19 -12.34 -17.43
CA VAL A 69 11.67 -11.82 -18.72
C VAL A 69 10.64 -10.96 -19.45
N ALA A 70 9.34 -11.29 -19.37
CA ALA A 70 8.29 -10.48 -19.99
C ALA A 70 8.06 -9.18 -19.24
N LEU A 71 8.07 -9.20 -17.91
CA LEU A 71 8.00 -7.98 -17.12
C LEU A 71 9.19 -7.06 -17.42
N ARG A 72 10.41 -7.60 -17.48
CA ARG A 72 11.62 -6.84 -17.85
C ARG A 72 11.51 -6.22 -19.24
N ALA A 73 11.03 -6.98 -20.22
CA ALA A 73 10.83 -6.48 -21.58
C ALA A 73 9.79 -5.36 -21.62
N TRP A 74 8.68 -5.50 -20.90
CA TRP A 74 7.65 -4.48 -20.80
C TRP A 74 8.18 -3.21 -20.13
N LEU A 75 8.91 -3.33 -19.01
CA LEU A 75 9.54 -2.18 -18.32
C LEU A 75 10.48 -1.41 -19.26
N ALA A 76 11.32 -2.13 -20.02
CA ALA A 76 12.21 -1.52 -20.99
C ALA A 76 11.45 -0.78 -22.11
N GLN A 77 10.34 -1.35 -22.61
CA GLN A 77 9.48 -0.68 -23.60
C GLN A 77 8.85 0.61 -23.05
N GLN A 78 8.52 0.63 -21.77
CA GLN A 78 7.98 1.82 -21.10
C GLN A 78 9.07 2.80 -20.63
N SER A 79 10.35 2.53 -20.89
CA SER A 79 11.49 3.29 -20.36
C SER A 79 11.48 3.41 -18.83
N ILE A 80 10.97 2.39 -18.13
CA ILE A 80 10.95 2.32 -16.68
C ILE A 80 12.13 1.46 -16.23
N SER A 81 12.97 1.99 -15.34
CA SER A 81 14.06 1.19 -14.76
C SER A 81 13.52 0.16 -13.77
N GLU A 82 14.18 -1.00 -13.65
CA GLU A 82 13.82 -1.99 -12.62
C GLU A 82 13.98 -1.41 -11.20
N ALA A 83 14.91 -0.46 -11.01
CA ALA A 83 15.08 0.23 -9.75
C ALA A 83 13.80 0.98 -9.35
N ASP A 84 13.17 1.70 -10.29
CA ASP A 84 11.91 2.42 -10.04
C ASP A 84 10.71 1.47 -9.84
N ALA A 85 10.85 0.20 -10.22
CA ALA A 85 9.90 -0.87 -9.98
C ALA A 85 10.16 -1.65 -8.66
N GLY A 86 11.00 -1.12 -7.78
CA GLY A 86 11.33 -1.72 -6.48
C GLY A 86 12.45 -2.75 -6.52
N GLY A 87 13.24 -2.77 -7.60
CA GLY A 87 14.43 -3.61 -7.74
C GLY A 87 14.35 -4.63 -8.87
N ALA A 88 15.41 -5.41 -9.01
CA ALA A 88 15.52 -6.37 -10.09
C ALA A 88 14.38 -7.41 -10.08
N VAL A 89 13.77 -7.67 -11.24
CA VAL A 89 12.52 -8.44 -11.37
C VAL A 89 12.66 -9.94 -11.08
N ASP A 90 13.88 -10.45 -11.03
CA ASP A 90 14.23 -11.84 -10.68
C ASP A 90 15.00 -11.93 -9.35
N ALA A 91 15.27 -10.81 -8.69
CA ALA A 91 15.87 -10.83 -7.36
C ALA A 91 14.87 -11.32 -6.31
N PRO A 92 15.34 -12.03 -5.26
CA PRO A 92 14.46 -12.47 -4.18
C PRO A 92 13.83 -11.27 -3.48
N LEU A 93 12.60 -11.42 -3.00
CA LEU A 93 12.01 -10.47 -2.05
C LEU A 93 12.65 -10.60 -0.67
N SER A 94 12.44 -9.57 0.15
CA SER A 94 12.85 -9.54 1.55
C SER A 94 12.28 -10.73 2.33
N ARG A 95 12.92 -11.04 3.44
CA ARG A 95 12.49 -12.10 4.35
C ARG A 95 12.25 -11.50 5.72
N ALA A 96 11.28 -12.09 6.42
CA ALA A 96 11.10 -11.88 7.84
C ALA A 96 12.42 -12.15 8.59
N VAL A 97 12.54 -11.65 9.82
CA VAL A 97 13.75 -11.82 10.63
C VAL A 97 13.49 -12.69 11.87
N GLY A 98 14.57 -13.17 12.49
CA GLY A 98 14.51 -13.86 13.79
C GLY A 98 14.08 -15.33 13.74
N ARG A 99 14.16 -16.00 12.58
CA ARG A 99 13.97 -17.46 12.45
C ARG A 99 14.96 -18.07 11.46
N LEU A 100 15.37 -19.32 11.69
CA LEU A 100 16.30 -20.05 10.81
C LEU A 100 15.75 -20.20 9.38
N ALA A 101 14.46 -20.52 9.26
CA ALA A 101 13.74 -20.58 7.99
C ALA A 101 12.72 -19.42 7.92
N ALA A 102 13.23 -18.20 7.79
CA ALA A 102 12.36 -17.04 7.78
C ALA A 102 11.55 -16.92 6.46
N PRO A 103 10.23 -16.69 6.56
CA PRO A 103 9.39 -16.57 5.38
C PRO A 103 9.78 -15.33 4.57
N MET A 104 9.87 -15.50 3.24
CA MET A 104 9.93 -14.39 2.30
C MET A 104 8.63 -13.59 2.35
N ALA A 105 8.71 -12.29 2.09
CA ALA A 105 7.59 -11.35 2.05
C ALA A 105 6.33 -11.93 1.41
N ARG A 106 5.19 -11.61 2.02
CA ARG A 106 3.87 -12.17 1.70
C ARG A 106 2.82 -11.10 1.47
N TYR A 107 3.03 -9.92 2.04
CA TYR A 107 2.05 -8.84 2.01
C TYR A 107 2.59 -7.65 1.24
N PHE A 108 1.70 -6.96 0.55
CA PHE A 108 1.97 -5.70 -0.12
C PHE A 108 1.09 -4.63 0.53
N VAL A 109 1.72 -3.74 1.28
CA VAL A 109 1.04 -2.75 2.11
C VAL A 109 1.00 -1.43 1.37
N ILE A 110 -0.21 -0.93 1.21
CA ILE A 110 -0.49 0.34 0.55
C ILE A 110 -0.64 1.39 1.65
N HIS A 111 0.13 2.45 1.49
CA HIS A 111 0.14 3.63 2.33
C HIS A 111 -0.21 4.86 1.49
N ASP A 112 -0.51 5.94 2.18
CA ASP A 112 -0.30 7.28 1.66
C ASP A 112 0.61 8.09 2.58
N THR A 113 1.33 9.06 2.01
CA THR A 113 2.34 9.81 2.75
C THR A 113 1.77 10.71 3.83
N SER A 114 0.46 10.99 3.78
CA SER A 114 -0.21 12.00 4.59
C SER A 114 0.51 13.36 4.62
N TYR A 115 1.22 13.67 3.52
CA TYR A 115 2.14 14.78 3.43
C TYR A 115 2.26 15.28 1.97
N PRO A 116 2.35 16.61 1.75
CA PRO A 116 2.36 17.69 2.75
C PRO A 116 1.03 17.89 3.48
N ASN A 117 1.09 18.36 4.73
CA ASN A 117 -0.09 18.73 5.52
C ASN A 117 -0.31 20.25 5.41
N PHE A 118 -1.41 20.64 4.77
CA PHE A 118 -1.84 22.03 4.57
C PHE A 118 -2.62 22.60 5.76
N LEU A 119 -2.76 21.85 6.85
CA LEU A 119 -3.54 22.25 8.02
C LEU A 119 -4.96 22.67 7.61
N LEU A 120 -5.35 23.92 7.85
CA LEU A 120 -6.64 24.47 7.46
C LEU A 120 -6.59 25.25 6.14
N GLU A 121 -5.43 25.33 5.49
CA GLU A 121 -5.26 26.00 4.21
C GLU A 121 -5.78 25.14 3.06
N THR A 122 -6.11 25.77 1.94
CA THR A 122 -6.59 25.04 0.76
C THR A 122 -5.45 24.24 0.15
N ILE A 123 -5.67 22.95 -0.11
CA ILE A 123 -4.77 22.13 -0.94
C ILE A 123 -4.77 22.73 -2.35
N PRO A 124 -3.60 23.05 -2.94
CA PRO A 124 -3.55 23.69 -4.25
C PRO A 124 -4.20 22.85 -5.35
N ASP A 125 -4.96 23.48 -6.24
CA ASP A 125 -5.66 22.78 -7.32
C ASP A 125 -4.72 22.03 -8.29
N HIS A 126 -3.47 22.48 -8.38
CA HIS A 126 -2.45 21.94 -9.28
C HIS A 126 -1.66 20.77 -8.68
N ILE A 127 -2.10 20.15 -7.57
CA ILE A 127 -1.39 19.01 -6.95
C ILE A 127 -1.18 17.82 -7.90
N ASN A 128 -1.95 17.74 -8.99
CA ASN A 128 -1.87 16.67 -9.97
C ASN A 128 -1.03 17.06 -11.21
N ASP A 129 -0.33 18.20 -11.16
CA ASP A 129 0.46 18.72 -12.28
C ASP A 129 1.96 18.70 -11.95
N ALA A 130 2.80 18.74 -13.00
CA ALA A 130 4.26 18.80 -12.87
C ALA A 130 4.78 20.11 -12.25
N SER A 131 3.94 21.14 -12.16
CA SER A 131 4.27 22.40 -11.50
C SER A 131 4.19 22.34 -9.97
N TRP A 132 3.62 21.27 -9.41
CA TRP A 132 3.61 21.08 -7.97
C TRP A 132 4.89 20.37 -7.52
N ASP A 133 5.75 21.05 -6.77
CA ASP A 133 7.10 20.57 -6.45
C ASP A 133 7.13 19.16 -5.82
N PHE A 134 6.07 18.75 -5.08
CA PHE A 134 5.97 17.40 -4.50
C PHE A 134 5.80 16.28 -5.54
N ASN A 135 5.58 16.63 -6.81
CA ASN A 135 5.67 15.71 -7.93
C ASN A 135 7.08 15.58 -8.51
N ASP A 136 8.06 16.36 -8.04
CA ASP A 136 9.45 16.20 -8.41
C ASP A 136 10.26 15.63 -7.24
N PHE A 137 10.59 14.34 -7.32
CA PHE A 137 11.40 13.68 -6.30
C PHE A 137 12.87 14.15 -6.25
N SER A 138 13.35 14.92 -7.23
CA SER A 138 14.63 15.59 -7.14
C SER A 138 14.59 16.82 -6.22
N LEU A 139 13.42 17.46 -6.10
CA LEU A 139 13.18 18.58 -5.19
C LEU A 139 12.72 18.10 -3.81
N HIS A 140 11.74 17.19 -3.79
CA HIS A 140 11.15 16.65 -2.56
C HIS A 140 11.37 15.14 -2.47
N ASN A 141 12.58 14.74 -2.13
CA ASN A 141 12.91 13.34 -1.91
C ASN A 141 12.40 12.85 -0.54
N PRO A 142 11.41 11.94 -0.47
CA PRO A 142 10.88 11.44 0.79
C PRO A 142 11.88 10.59 1.59
N ALA A 143 13.01 10.16 1.00
CA ALA A 143 14.05 9.39 1.68
C ALA A 143 14.90 10.20 2.67
N LEU A 144 15.03 11.52 2.46
CA LEU A 144 16.03 12.35 3.13
C LEU A 144 15.54 12.98 4.45
N GLY A 145 14.23 13.00 4.72
CA GLY A 145 13.61 13.74 5.83
C GLY A 145 13.42 13.02 7.17
N GLY A 146 14.11 11.89 7.42
CA GLY A 146 13.90 11.06 8.63
C GLY A 146 13.98 9.55 8.39
N GLY A 147 14.36 9.15 7.18
CA GLY A 147 14.52 7.76 6.75
C GLY A 147 13.26 7.22 6.07
N PRO A 148 13.41 6.41 5.01
CA PRO A 148 12.27 5.90 4.28
C PRO A 148 11.48 4.88 5.11
N LYS A 149 10.21 5.19 5.36
CA LYS A 149 9.21 4.28 5.95
C LYS A 149 8.91 3.13 4.98
N GLY A 150 8.53 3.47 3.74
CA GLY A 150 8.27 2.53 2.66
C GLY A 150 9.50 1.96 1.92
N HIS A 151 9.24 1.11 0.94
CA HIS A 151 10.20 0.63 -0.07
C HIS A 151 10.22 1.54 -1.30
N VAL A 152 9.03 1.89 -1.78
CA VAL A 152 8.85 2.69 -3.00
C VAL A 152 7.82 3.79 -2.72
N TYR A 153 8.09 4.99 -3.21
CA TYR A 153 7.18 6.13 -3.17
C TYR A 153 6.67 6.41 -4.59
N VAL A 154 5.42 6.84 -4.71
CA VAL A 154 4.79 7.17 -5.99
C VAL A 154 4.18 8.58 -5.92
N ASN A 155 4.61 9.48 -6.79
CA ASN A 155 4.08 10.85 -6.85
C ASN A 155 2.66 10.89 -7.47
N ARG A 156 2.02 12.05 -7.57
CA ARG A 156 0.67 12.17 -8.15
C ARG A 156 0.65 11.92 -9.66
N LEU A 157 1.81 12.01 -10.33
CA LEU A 157 1.99 11.78 -11.77
C LEU A 157 2.29 10.32 -12.13
N GLY A 158 2.47 9.44 -11.13
CA GLY A 158 2.80 8.03 -11.35
C GLY A 158 4.28 7.75 -11.55
N ASP A 159 5.18 8.70 -11.32
CA ASP A 159 6.61 8.42 -11.18
C ASP A 159 6.87 7.75 -9.83
N SER A 160 7.88 6.88 -9.79
CA SER A 160 8.23 6.15 -8.59
C SER A 160 9.70 6.31 -8.22
N LEU A 161 9.97 6.41 -6.92
CA LEU A 161 11.30 6.41 -6.36
C LEU A 161 11.43 5.22 -5.39
N ALA A 162 12.27 4.25 -5.75
CA ALA A 162 12.65 3.21 -4.81
C ALA A 162 13.73 3.74 -3.87
N VAL A 163 13.36 3.84 -2.60
CA VAL A 163 14.25 4.26 -1.52
C VAL A 163 14.84 3.05 -0.78
N ARG A 164 14.24 1.87 -0.99
CA ARG A 164 14.71 0.57 -0.55
C ARG A 164 14.19 -0.50 -1.51
N ASP A 165 15.07 -1.36 -2.03
CA ASP A 165 14.70 -2.52 -2.84
C ASP A 165 13.74 -3.45 -2.07
N PHE A 166 12.73 -4.04 -2.74
CA PHE A 166 11.81 -5.00 -2.09
C PHE A 166 12.50 -6.24 -1.49
N GLY A 167 13.76 -6.50 -1.85
CA GLY A 167 14.67 -7.51 -1.32
C GLY A 167 15.26 -7.16 0.05
N THR A 168 15.21 -5.89 0.44
CA THR A 168 15.77 -5.40 1.71
C THR A 168 14.69 -5.34 2.77
N ALA A 169 14.91 -6.01 3.91
CA ALA A 169 13.94 -5.99 5.01
C ALA A 169 13.79 -4.58 5.62
N GLY A 170 12.56 -4.21 5.91
CA GLY A 170 12.17 -2.99 6.61
C GLY A 170 10.84 -3.20 7.34
N TYR A 171 10.43 -2.21 8.12
CA TYR A 171 9.11 -2.17 8.75
C TYR A 171 8.50 -0.78 8.58
N ALA A 172 7.18 -0.71 8.45
CA ALA A 172 6.49 0.59 8.38
C ALA A 172 5.15 0.63 9.12
N SER A 173 4.79 -0.42 9.89
CA SER A 173 3.57 -0.47 10.69
C SER A 173 3.82 -0.54 12.20
N LYS A 174 2.81 -0.18 13.01
CA LYS A 174 2.85 -0.42 14.46
C LYS A 174 2.82 -1.91 14.79
N LEU A 175 2.14 -2.72 13.97
CA LEU A 175 2.15 -4.18 14.10
C LEU A 175 3.57 -4.75 14.06
N GLU A 176 4.39 -4.31 13.11
CA GLU A 176 5.78 -4.76 12.99
C GLU A 176 6.67 -4.17 14.08
N LYS A 177 6.40 -2.93 14.52
CA LYS A 177 7.10 -2.34 15.67
C LYS A 177 6.84 -3.15 16.96
N ASP A 178 5.61 -3.58 17.18
CA ASP A 178 5.23 -4.46 18.30
C ASP A 178 5.77 -5.88 18.14
N LYS A 179 5.90 -6.36 16.89
CA LYS A 179 6.38 -7.71 16.56
C LYS A 179 7.57 -7.64 15.59
N PRO A 180 8.78 -7.28 16.05
CA PRO A 180 9.94 -7.08 15.17
C PRO A 180 10.31 -8.29 14.30
N SER A 181 9.94 -9.51 14.71
CA SER A 181 10.07 -10.73 13.89
C SER A 181 9.30 -10.69 12.57
N LEU A 182 8.43 -9.70 12.36
CA LEU A 182 7.68 -9.49 11.13
C LEU A 182 8.37 -8.55 10.14
N THR A 183 9.42 -7.84 10.55
CA THR A 183 10.21 -6.96 9.67
C THR A 183 10.68 -7.72 8.43
N GLY A 184 10.36 -7.20 7.24
CA GLY A 184 10.66 -7.87 5.95
C GLY A 184 9.63 -8.88 5.48
N LEU A 185 8.50 -9.02 6.20
CA LEU A 185 7.35 -9.80 5.73
C LEU A 185 6.37 -8.98 4.87
N PHE A 186 6.39 -7.65 5.06
CA PHE A 186 5.51 -6.68 4.45
C PHE A 186 6.31 -5.77 3.51
N LEU A 187 5.85 -5.62 2.27
CA LEU A 187 6.40 -4.67 1.30
C LEU A 187 5.55 -3.42 1.29
N HIS A 188 6.08 -2.34 1.83
CA HIS A 188 5.39 -1.05 1.96
C HIS A 188 5.58 -0.16 0.73
N VAL A 189 4.50 0.36 0.17
CA VAL A 189 4.49 1.35 -0.92
C VAL A 189 3.68 2.57 -0.50
N GLU A 190 4.27 3.75 -0.71
CA GLU A 190 3.78 5.04 -0.24
C GLU A 190 3.27 5.87 -1.42
N LEU A 191 1.99 6.24 -1.42
CA LEU A 191 1.43 7.15 -2.43
C LEU A 191 1.45 8.58 -1.91
N VAL A 192 2.05 9.51 -2.65
CA VAL A 192 2.03 10.93 -2.28
C VAL A 192 0.59 11.41 -2.22
N GLN A 193 0.18 11.89 -1.04
CA GLN A 193 -1.15 12.41 -0.78
C GLN A 193 -1.06 13.59 0.18
N PRO A 194 -1.34 14.83 -0.27
CA PRO A 194 -1.44 15.96 0.63
C PRO A 194 -2.64 15.80 1.55
N ARG A 195 -2.60 16.38 2.75
CA ARG A 195 -3.67 16.30 3.75
C ARG A 195 -4.05 17.66 4.30
N ASN A 196 -5.27 17.74 4.81
CA ASN A 196 -5.74 18.82 5.67
C ASN A 196 -5.97 18.32 7.11
N SER A 197 -5.94 19.26 8.04
CA SER A 197 -6.45 19.07 9.39
C SER A 197 -7.97 19.09 9.40
N VAL A 198 -8.55 18.16 10.17
CA VAL A 198 -9.96 18.23 10.57
C VAL A 198 -10.15 19.42 11.53
N PRO A 199 -11.10 20.33 11.26
CA PRO A 199 -11.47 21.39 12.21
C PRO A 199 -11.91 20.80 13.55
N GLY A 200 -11.33 21.28 14.65
CA GLY A 200 -11.59 20.76 16.00
C GLY A 200 -10.88 19.45 16.34
N GLY A 201 -10.08 18.89 15.41
CA GLY A 201 -9.14 17.81 15.70
C GLY A 201 -7.93 18.27 16.53
N GLY A 202 -7.05 17.32 16.88
CA GLY A 202 -5.78 17.63 17.55
C GLY A 202 -4.89 18.57 16.71
N LYS A 203 -4.03 19.35 17.37
CA LYS A 203 -3.12 20.29 16.70
C LYS A 203 -2.25 19.54 15.66
N GLY A 204 -2.27 20.01 14.41
CA GLY A 204 -1.43 19.46 13.33
C GLY A 204 -1.89 18.11 12.79
N ASN A 205 -3.13 17.70 13.02
CA ASN A 205 -3.66 16.46 12.47
C ASN A 205 -3.72 16.49 10.92
N ASP A 206 -3.71 15.33 10.29
CA ASP A 206 -3.66 15.07 8.85
C ASP A 206 -4.90 14.29 8.37
N GLY A 207 -6.01 14.43 9.10
CA GLY A 207 -7.16 13.53 9.00
C GLY A 207 -8.00 13.67 7.73
N LEU A 208 -7.79 14.67 6.86
CA LEU A 208 -8.58 14.87 5.65
C LEU A 208 -7.72 14.70 4.39
N ALA A 209 -8.02 13.67 3.59
CA ALA A 209 -7.46 13.51 2.24
C ALA A 209 -8.35 14.17 1.16
N PRO A 210 -7.77 14.55 0.00
CA PRO A 210 -8.50 14.89 -1.21
C PRO A 210 -9.55 13.84 -1.61
N ASP A 211 -10.59 14.28 -2.32
CA ASP A 211 -11.58 13.42 -2.97
C ASP A 211 -11.74 13.83 -4.44
N PRO A 212 -11.35 12.98 -5.42
CA PRO A 212 -10.76 11.65 -5.24
C PRO A 212 -9.38 11.71 -4.56
N GLY A 213 -9.02 10.67 -3.80
CA GLY A 213 -7.73 10.61 -3.10
C GLY A 213 -6.56 10.51 -4.09
N PHE A 214 -6.54 9.44 -4.87
CA PHE A 214 -5.42 9.10 -5.76
C PHE A 214 -5.77 9.32 -7.24
N THR A 215 -4.75 9.53 -8.07
CA THR A 215 -4.88 9.71 -9.53
C THR A 215 -4.90 8.35 -10.23
N PRO A 216 -5.43 8.29 -11.47
CA PRO A 216 -5.25 7.14 -12.35
C PRO A 216 -3.77 6.72 -12.47
N ALA A 217 -2.86 7.68 -12.66
CA ALA A 217 -1.42 7.40 -12.80
C ALA A 217 -0.80 6.75 -11.54
N GLN A 218 -1.29 7.12 -10.34
CA GLN A 218 -0.89 6.43 -9.12
C GLN A 218 -1.40 4.99 -9.05
N TYR A 219 -2.65 4.74 -9.45
CA TYR A 219 -3.17 3.37 -9.50
C TYR A 219 -2.41 2.51 -10.51
N ASP A 220 -2.07 3.04 -11.68
CA ASP A 220 -1.29 2.34 -12.70
C ASP A 220 0.11 1.99 -12.18
N ARG A 221 0.81 2.96 -11.56
CA ARG A 221 2.13 2.70 -10.97
C ARG A 221 2.05 1.73 -9.80
N LEU A 222 1.05 1.84 -8.93
CA LEU A 222 0.85 0.92 -7.82
C LEU A 222 0.59 -0.51 -8.32
N ALA A 223 -0.22 -0.66 -9.37
CA ALA A 223 -0.47 -1.94 -10.02
C ALA A 223 0.83 -2.54 -10.59
N LEU A 224 1.66 -1.74 -11.26
CA LEU A 224 2.99 -2.17 -11.72
C LEU A 224 3.87 -2.67 -10.56
N LEU A 225 3.95 -1.93 -9.46
CA LEU A 225 4.76 -2.30 -8.29
C LEU A 225 4.26 -3.60 -7.64
N TYR A 226 2.93 -3.78 -7.54
CA TYR A 226 2.34 -5.01 -7.02
C TYR A 226 2.60 -6.21 -7.93
N ILE A 227 2.52 -6.03 -9.26
CA ILE A 227 2.88 -7.06 -10.24
C ILE A 227 4.36 -7.42 -10.12
N ALA A 228 5.26 -6.42 -10.08
CA ALA A 228 6.70 -6.67 -9.99
C ALA A 228 7.07 -7.46 -8.73
N ALA A 229 6.53 -7.06 -7.57
CA ALA A 229 6.74 -7.78 -6.33
C ALA A 229 6.14 -9.21 -6.39
N SER A 230 4.95 -9.37 -6.98
CA SER A 230 4.30 -10.68 -7.13
C SER A 230 5.03 -11.61 -8.10
N VAL A 231 5.62 -11.08 -9.18
CA VAL A 231 6.45 -11.82 -10.13
C VAL A 231 7.72 -12.33 -9.44
N ARG A 232 8.41 -11.47 -8.68
CA ARG A 232 9.56 -11.88 -7.84
C ARG A 232 9.20 -12.97 -6.83
N LYS A 233 7.97 -12.94 -6.31
CA LYS A 233 7.45 -13.98 -5.42
C LYS A 233 7.09 -15.28 -6.15
N GLY A 234 6.67 -15.20 -7.40
CA GLY A 234 6.05 -16.28 -8.18
C GLY A 234 4.55 -16.49 -7.89
N THR A 235 3.98 -15.75 -6.94
CA THR A 235 2.55 -15.75 -6.63
C THR A 235 2.09 -14.34 -6.27
N TRP A 236 0.85 -14.01 -6.61
CA TRP A 236 0.22 -12.75 -6.22
C TRP A 236 0.26 -12.56 -4.71
N LEU A 237 0.86 -11.46 -4.25
CA LEU A 237 0.98 -11.12 -2.84
C LEU A 237 -0.38 -10.80 -2.22
N ILE A 238 -0.48 -10.80 -0.89
CA ILE A 238 -1.70 -10.41 -0.18
C ILE A 238 -1.68 -8.89 0.03
N PRO A 239 -2.53 -8.12 -0.66
CA PRO A 239 -2.57 -6.68 -0.45
C PRO A 239 -3.20 -6.32 0.91
N ALA A 240 -2.78 -5.20 1.48
CA ALA A 240 -3.26 -4.69 2.75
C ALA A 240 -3.21 -3.16 2.80
N PHE A 241 -4.15 -2.55 3.51
CA PHE A 241 -4.06 -1.14 3.91
C PHE A 241 -3.34 -1.00 5.25
N HIS A 242 -2.50 0.01 5.36
CA HIS A 242 -1.73 0.28 6.58
C HIS A 242 -2.62 0.45 7.82
N ALA A 243 -3.66 1.27 7.75
CA ALA A 243 -4.60 1.48 8.86
C ALA A 243 -5.20 0.17 9.40
N VAL A 244 -5.42 -0.82 8.53
CA VAL A 244 -5.98 -2.12 8.94
C VAL A 244 -4.95 -2.95 9.72
N LEU A 245 -3.68 -2.91 9.34
CA LEU A 245 -2.60 -3.55 10.10
C LEU A 245 -2.43 -2.94 11.49
N ASP A 246 -2.65 -1.63 11.59
CA ASP A 246 -2.54 -0.85 12.83
C ASP A 246 -3.79 -0.91 13.71
N THR A 247 -4.83 -1.66 13.32
CA THR A 247 -6.06 -1.77 14.11
C THR A 247 -5.81 -2.37 15.49
N GLY A 248 -6.25 -1.64 16.53
CA GLY A 248 -6.07 -2.04 17.94
C GLY A 248 -4.84 -1.46 18.61
N PHE A 249 -3.97 -0.77 17.86
CA PHE A 249 -2.88 0.02 18.43
C PHE A 249 -3.34 1.45 18.73
N ALA A 250 -2.80 2.05 19.80
CA ALA A 250 -3.07 3.44 20.12
C ALA A 250 -2.50 4.36 19.03
N ASN A 251 -3.19 5.48 18.76
CA ASN A 251 -2.84 6.44 17.71
C ASN A 251 -2.65 5.76 16.34
N GLY A 252 -3.55 4.83 15.98
CA GLY A 252 -3.58 4.20 14.65
C GLY A 252 -3.55 5.25 13.53
N HIS A 253 -2.87 4.93 12.44
CA HIS A 253 -2.90 5.78 11.25
C HIS A 253 -4.19 5.51 10.46
N ASP A 254 -4.54 6.43 9.55
CA ASP A 254 -5.75 6.33 8.74
C ASP A 254 -5.49 6.35 7.23
N ASP A 255 -4.30 5.92 6.82
CA ASP A 255 -3.91 5.74 5.43
C ASP A 255 -4.14 4.29 4.91
N PRO A 256 -4.48 4.11 3.62
CA PRO A 256 -4.79 5.14 2.64
C PRO A 256 -6.25 5.61 2.71
N GLN A 257 -6.51 6.92 2.77
CA GLN A 257 -7.88 7.48 2.69
C GLN A 257 -8.36 7.65 1.24
N ASN A 258 -9.67 7.55 1.01
CA ASN A 258 -10.32 7.74 -0.29
C ASN A 258 -9.73 6.86 -1.42
N PHE A 259 -9.22 5.68 -1.06
CA PHE A 259 -8.71 4.69 -2.01
C PHE A 259 -9.85 3.98 -2.74
N SER A 260 -9.77 3.93 -4.07
CA SER A 260 -10.70 3.16 -4.91
C SER A 260 -10.11 1.78 -5.23
N LEU A 261 -10.64 0.74 -4.58
CA LEU A 261 -10.29 -0.64 -4.90
C LEU A 261 -10.67 -1.01 -6.33
N GLU A 262 -11.76 -0.44 -6.86
CA GLU A 262 -12.24 -0.69 -8.21
C GLU A 262 -11.29 -0.15 -9.29
N GLN A 263 -10.81 1.09 -9.14
CA GLN A 263 -9.85 1.67 -10.08
C GLN A 263 -8.51 0.92 -10.06
N TRP A 264 -8.04 0.54 -8.88
CA TRP A 264 -6.81 -0.24 -8.77
C TRP A 264 -6.95 -1.65 -9.35
N ASP A 265 -8.08 -2.34 -9.11
CA ASP A 265 -8.38 -3.64 -9.71
C ASP A 265 -8.42 -3.57 -11.24
N ALA A 266 -9.00 -2.51 -11.80
CA ALA A 266 -9.02 -2.27 -13.24
C ALA A 266 -7.60 -2.07 -13.81
N ALA A 267 -6.76 -1.28 -13.14
CA ALA A 267 -5.36 -1.09 -13.53
C ALA A 267 -4.56 -2.42 -13.48
N LEU A 268 -4.77 -3.22 -12.43
CA LEU A 268 -4.17 -4.56 -12.31
C LEU A 268 -4.61 -5.48 -13.45
N SER A 269 -5.91 -5.54 -13.73
CA SER A 269 -6.46 -6.36 -14.81
C SER A 269 -5.88 -5.95 -16.17
N HIS A 270 -5.80 -4.65 -16.43
CA HIS A 270 -5.25 -4.13 -17.68
C HIS A 270 -3.77 -4.48 -17.85
N LEU A 271 -2.92 -4.12 -16.88
CA LEU A 271 -1.48 -4.38 -16.95
C LEU A 271 -1.16 -5.87 -17.01
N SER A 272 -1.86 -6.69 -16.21
CA SER A 272 -1.68 -8.15 -16.26
C SER A 272 -2.03 -8.72 -17.63
N ALA A 273 -3.12 -8.25 -18.26
CA ALA A 273 -3.49 -8.70 -19.61
C ALA A 273 -2.44 -8.31 -20.65
N VAL A 274 -1.88 -7.10 -20.56
CA VAL A 274 -0.81 -6.64 -21.47
C VAL A 274 0.46 -7.49 -21.30
N MET A 275 0.91 -7.73 -20.07
CA MET A 275 2.15 -8.47 -19.80
C MET A 275 2.06 -9.97 -20.09
N THR A 276 0.86 -10.56 -19.96
CA THR A 276 0.63 -11.96 -20.34
C THR A 276 0.40 -12.11 -21.84
N GLY A 277 -0.27 -11.14 -22.48
CA GLY A 277 -0.50 -11.09 -23.93
C GLY A 277 0.75 -10.75 -24.74
N ALA A 278 1.76 -10.10 -24.16
CA ALA A 278 3.05 -9.81 -24.79
C ALA A 278 3.85 -11.06 -25.20
N HIS A 279 3.45 -12.26 -24.74
CA HIS A 279 3.97 -13.54 -25.22
C HIS A 279 3.28 -14.08 -26.48
N ALA A 280 2.27 -13.39 -27.02
CA ALA A 280 1.48 -13.85 -28.16
C ALA A 280 1.85 -13.19 -29.51
N SER A 281 2.97 -12.47 -29.60
CA SER A 281 3.38 -11.81 -30.85
C SER A 281 4.83 -12.10 -31.23
N ASN A 282 4.95 -12.83 -32.35
CA ASN A 282 6.11 -13.28 -33.15
C ASN A 282 6.90 -14.48 -32.64
#